data_AF-A0A1M6CX67-F1
#
_entry.id   AF-A0A1M6CX67-F1
#
_cell.length_a   1.000
_cell.length_b   1.000
_cell.length_c   1.000
_cell.angle_alpha   90.00
_cell.angle_beta   90.00
_cell.angle_gamma   90.00
#
_symmetry.space_group_name_H-M   'P 1'
#
loop_
_entity.id
_entity.type
_entity.pdbx_description
1 polymer ?
#
loop_
_entity_poly.entity_id
_entity_poly.type
_entity_poly.pdbx_seq_one_letter_code
_entity_poly.pdbx_strand_id
1 'polypeptide(L)' 'MNPLSVKRRQGYALQYLVLEMAAYQAVAASTLGFQMIDGEWVSHAAGQAALHSGSAVLIGGLLVGVVAPENGM' A
#
# COMPACT_ATOMS: atom_id res chain seq x y z
N MET A 1 6.42 4.50 41.87
CA MET A 1 6.50 4.28 40.40
C MET A 1 7.29 5.42 39.79
N ASN A 2 8.39 5.13 39.10
CA ASN A 2 9.27 6.18 38.56
C ASN A 2 8.68 6.77 37.28
N PRO A 3 8.58 8.12 37.14
CA PRO A 3 7.97 8.77 35.98
C PRO A 3 8.70 8.45 34.66
N LEU A 4 10.00 8.13 34.74
CA LEU A 4 10.81 7.68 33.61
C LEU A 4 10.34 6.33 33.02
N SER A 5 9.86 5.42 33.86
CA SER A 5 9.37 4.10 33.43
C SER A 5 8.03 4.21 32.70
N VAL A 6 7.20 5.18 33.07
CA VAL A 6 5.90 5.46 32.44
C VAL A 6 6.10 6.06 31.05
N LYS A 7 7.00 7.05 30.90
CA LYS A 7 7.34 7.63 29.59
C LYS A 7 7.89 6.59 28.60
N ARG A 8 8.74 5.67 29.06
CA ARG A 8 9.27 4.59 28.22
C ARG A 8 8.17 3.66 27.72
N ARG A 9 7.23 3.26 28.59
CA ARG A 9 6.08 2.43 28.18
C ARG A 9 5.17 3.14 27.18
N GLN A 10 4.89 4.42 27.38
CA GLN A 10 4.10 5.23 26.45
C GLN A 10 4.77 5.34 25.08
N GLY A 11 6.10 5.52 25.05
CA GLY A 11 6.88 5.54 23.81
C GLY A 11 6.75 4.24 23.01
N TYR A 12 6.92 3.09 23.68
CA TYR A 12 6.75 1.78 23.02
C TYR A 12 5.31 1.54 22.53
N ALA A 13 4.31 1.91 23.33
CA ALA A 13 2.91 1.76 22.95
C ALA A 13 2.57 2.62 21.73
N LEU A 14 3.07 3.87 21.67
CA LEU A 14 2.88 4.75 20.52
C LEU A 14 3.58 4.20 19.28
N GLN A 15 4.81 3.70 19.41
CA GLN A 15 5.56 3.14 18.29
C GLN A 15 4.87 1.90 17.72
N TYR A 16 4.33 1.04 18.58
CA TYR A 16 3.54 -0.12 18.17
C TYR A 16 2.28 0.29 17.41
N LEU A 17 1.53 1.26 17.94
CA LEU A 17 0.32 1.80 17.31
C LEU A 17 0.61 2.40 15.92
N VAL A 18 1.72 3.12 15.78
CA VAL A 18 2.13 3.71 14.49
C VAL A 18 2.47 2.61 13.47
N LEU A 19 3.19 1.57 13.88
CA LEU A 19 3.51 0.43 13.01
C LEU A 19 2.26 -0.33 12.58
N GLU A 20 1.32 -0.55 13.50
CA GLU A 20 0.05 -1.20 13.24
C GLU A 20 -0.79 -0.36 12.26
N MET A 21 -0.92 0.95 12.48
CA MET A 21 -1.62 1.84 11.55
C MET A 21 -0.98 1.89 10.16
N ALA A 22 0.35 1.90 10.07
CA ALA A 22 1.05 1.85 8.79
C ALA A 22 0.80 0.52 8.05
N ALA A 23 0.79 -0.60 8.76
CA ALA A 23 0.46 -1.91 8.18
C ALA A 23 -1.00 -1.95 7.70
N TYR A 24 -1.94 -1.46 8.50
CA TYR A 24 -3.35 -1.37 8.08
C TYR A 24 -3.56 -0.47 6.87
N GLN A 25 -2.89 0.68 6.80
CA GLN A 25 -2.97 1.56 5.63
C GLN A 25 -2.36 0.93 4.38
N ALA A 26 -1.23 0.22 4.51
CA ALA A 26 -0.63 -0.51 3.40
C ALA A 26 -1.56 -1.63 2.89
N VAL A 27 -2.21 -2.36 3.79
CA VAL A 27 -3.20 -3.40 3.43
C VAL A 27 -4.44 -2.79 2.79
N ALA A 28 -4.98 -1.69 3.34
CA ALA A 28 -6.15 -1.00 2.80
C ALA A 28 -5.88 -0.41 1.40
N ALA A 29 -4.67 0.12 1.17
CA ALA A 29 -4.21 0.55 -0.14
C ALA A 29 -4.05 -0.65 -1.10
N SER A 30 -3.64 -1.82 -0.60
CA SER A 30 -3.51 -3.03 -1.41
C SER A 30 -4.85 -3.63 -1.86
N THR A 31 -5.94 -3.38 -1.12
CA THR A 31 -7.26 -3.94 -1.43
C THR A 31 -8.03 -3.19 -2.53
N LEU A 32 -7.66 -1.95 -2.85
CA LEU A 32 -8.40 -1.15 -3.85
C LEU A 32 -7.91 -1.36 -5.28
N GLY A 33 -6.74 -1.98 -5.49
CA GLY A 33 -6.17 -2.09 -6.83
C GLY A 33 -5.66 -0.76 -7.35
N PHE A 34 -5.32 -0.71 -8.64
CA PHE A 34 -4.82 0.49 -9.30
C PHE A 34 -5.80 0.96 -10.35
N GLN A 35 -6.12 2.24 -10.34
CA GLN A 35 -6.90 2.86 -11.41
C GLN A 35 -5.98 3.23 -12.56
N MET A 36 -6.31 2.78 -13.77
CA MET A 36 -5.64 3.12 -15.01
C MET A 36 -6.12 4.45 -15.60
N ILE A 37 -5.36 5.00 -16.55
CA ILE A 37 -5.66 6.28 -17.20
C ILE A 37 -6.97 6.28 -18.02
N ASP A 38 -7.39 5.11 -18.49
CA ASP A 38 -8.69 4.89 -19.14
C ASP A 38 -9.85 4.78 -18.14
N GLY A 39 -9.54 4.81 -16.84
CA GLY A 39 -10.49 4.68 -15.74
C GLY A 39 -10.78 3.23 -15.34
N GLU A 40 -10.17 2.24 -15.99
CA GLU A 40 -10.30 0.84 -15.60
C GLU A 40 -9.55 0.56 -14.30
N TRP A 41 -10.04 -0.39 -13.51
CA TRP A 41 -9.38 -0.82 -12.29
C TRP A 41 -8.70 -2.16 -12.52
N VAL A 42 -7.44 -2.23 -12.11
CA VAL A 42 -6.60 -3.43 -12.18
C VAL A 42 -6.35 -3.92 -10.76
N SER A 43 -6.26 -5.24 -10.56
CA SER A 43 -5.89 -5.77 -9.26
C SER A 43 -4.54 -5.22 -8.80
N HIS A 44 -4.37 -5.13 -7.49
CA HIS A 44 -3.10 -4.68 -6.93
C HIS A 44 -1.94 -5.60 -7.34
N ALA A 45 -2.19 -6.91 -7.50
CA ALA A 45 -1.16 -7.86 -7.92
C ALA A 45 -0.66 -7.58 -9.34
N ALA A 46 -1.57 -7.40 -10.31
CA ALA A 46 -1.18 -7.11 -11.68
C ALA A 46 -0.56 -5.72 -11.83
N GLY A 47 -1.09 -4.71 -11.12
CA GLY A 47 -0.50 -3.37 -11.11
C GLY A 47 0.89 -3.33 -10.48
N GLN A 48 1.11 -4.03 -9.36
CA GLN A 48 2.46 -4.17 -8.78
C GLN A 48 3.41 -4.89 -9.72
N ALA A 49 2.97 -5.97 -10.37
CA ALA A 49 3.79 -6.70 -11.33
C ALA A 49 4.22 -5.79 -12.49
N ALA A 50 3.30 -4.96 -13.00
CA ALA A 50 3.58 -4.00 -14.06
C ALA A 50 4.52 -2.86 -13.62
N LEU A 51 4.39 -2.39 -12.36
CA LEU A 51 5.33 -1.42 -11.79
C LEU A 51 6.73 -2.01 -11.60
N HIS A 52 6.81 -3.25 -11.10
CA HIS A 52 8.08 -3.93 -10.84
C HIS A 52 8.81 -4.33 -12.12
N SER A 53 8.08 -4.70 -13.18
CA SER A 53 8.66 -4.98 -14.50
C SER A 53 9.09 -3.71 -15.26
N GLY A 54 8.63 -2.54 -14.81
CA GLY A 54 8.79 -1.27 -15.52
C GLY A 54 7.89 -1.11 -16.74
N SER A 55 6.89 -1.99 -16.93
CA SER A 55 5.92 -1.87 -18.02
C SER A 55 4.84 -0.82 -17.75
N ALA A 56 4.67 -0.41 -16.49
CA ALA A 56 3.80 0.68 -16.06
C ALA A 56 4.48 1.58 -15.02
N VAL A 57 3.96 2.80 -14.87
CA VAL A 57 4.39 3.80 -13.89
C VAL A 57 3.19 4.46 -13.23
N LEU A 58 3.38 5.00 -12.01
CA LEU A 58 2.35 5.78 -11.33
C LEU A 58 2.50 7.28 -11.64
N ILE A 59 1.43 7.89 -12.15
CA ILE A 59 1.34 9.33 -12.41
C ILE A 59 0.12 9.88 -11.69
N GLY A 60 0.33 10.73 -10.68
CA GLY A 60 -0.79 11.31 -9.92
C GLY A 60 -1.67 10.28 -9.20
N GLY A 61 -1.15 9.09 -8.91
CA GLY A 61 -1.90 7.98 -8.33
C GLY A 61 -2.59 7.07 -9.35
N LEU A 62 -2.49 7.37 -10.66
CA LEU A 62 -3.01 6.54 -11.74
C LEU A 62 -1.90 5.66 -12.32
N LEU A 63 -2.24 4.42 -12.65
CA LEU A 63 -1.35 3.48 -13.32
C LEU A 63 -1.36 3.71 -14.82
N VAL A 64 -0.20 4.03 -15.38
CA VAL A 64 -0.03 4.34 -16.81
C VAL A 64 0.98 3.38 -17.41
N GLY A 65 0.54 2.57 -18.38
CA GLY A 65 1.40 1.65 -19.10
C GLY A 65 0.68 0.36 -19.48
N VAL A 66 1.47 -0.67 -19.77
CA VAL A 66 0.94 -1.97 -20.19
C VAL A 66 0.84 -2.88 -18.96
N VAL A 67 -0.39 -3.31 -18.68
CA VAL A 67 -0.69 -4.32 -17.70
C VAL A 67 -1.10 -5.59 -18.44
N ALA A 68 -0.51 -6.73 -18.06
CA ALA A 68 -0.92 -8.01 -18.63
C ALA A 68 -2.38 -8.32 -18.21
N PRO A 69 -3.24 -8.77 -19.13
CA PRO A 69 -4.61 -9.10 -18.80
C PRO A 69 -4.63 -10.18 -17.73
N GLU A 70 -5.42 -9.95 -16.69
CA GLU A 70 -5.68 -10.95 -15.66
C GLU A 70 -6.53 -12.03 -16.31
N ASN A 71 -5.90 -13.15 -16.70
CA ASN A 71 -6.65 -14.32 -17.16
C ASN A 71 -7.53 -14.78 -16.01
N GLY A 72 -8.80 -14.37 -16.03
CA GLY A 72 -9.83 -14.89 -15.15
C GLY A 72 -9.88 -16.40 -15.30
N MET A 73 -9.73 -17.10 -14.18
CA MET A 73 -10.26 -18.46 -14.05
C MET A 73 -11.78 -18.38 -13.92
#